data_AF-A0AA36D0N7-F1
#
_entry.id   AF-A0AA36D0N7-F1
#
_cell.length_a   1.000
_cell.length_b   1.000
_cell.length_c   1.000
_cell.angle_alpha   90.00
_cell.angle_beta   90.00
_cell.angle_gamma   90.00
#
_symmetry.space_group_name_H-M   'P 1'
#
loop_
_entity.id
_entity.type
_entity.pdbx_description
1 polymer ?
#
loop_
_entity_poly.entity_id
_entity_poly.type
_entity_poly.pdbx_seq_one_letter_code
_entity_poly.pdbx_strand_id
1 'polypeptide(L)'
;MRNIARMFSETKFILIADYEHMFSDGFEQGVRKVAETVLSADPKQLLVYRIFEVNENATSAPQNRTVLSEMLNRKEAIVFHSAYYSGAHAIAGLNEWLVENQLGGISQKQMSYNRYNWEPQFVSLASIPLHDELFPYQIRDNTCLRWELCRAGYKFALISEHFMYHHGIKRAGSATQNYAKQVQRINGKRFWRALQVFKQRMNRLYPETQSSCPTPKA
;
A
#
# COMPACT_ATOMS: atom_id res chain seq x y z
N MET A 1 -16.83 6.44 1.60
CA MET A 1 -16.91 5.04 2.07
C MET A 1 -15.76 4.65 3.00
N ARG A 2 -14.47 4.73 2.58
CA ARG A 2 -13.31 4.33 3.41
C ARG A 2 -13.33 4.92 4.84
N ASN A 3 -13.55 6.24 4.95
CA ASN A 3 -13.57 6.93 6.24
C ASN A 3 -14.74 6.49 7.12
N ILE A 4 -15.95 6.38 6.56
CA ILE A 4 -17.13 5.90 7.29
C ILE A 4 -16.87 4.49 7.82
N ALA A 5 -16.46 3.55 6.97
CA ALA A 5 -16.16 2.18 7.39
C ALA A 5 -15.12 2.13 8.53
N ARG A 6 -14.10 2.99 8.47
CA ARG A 6 -13.08 3.09 9.52
C ARG A 6 -13.61 3.71 10.82
N MET A 7 -14.44 4.74 10.76
CA MET A 7 -15.02 5.38 11.95
C MET A 7 -15.96 4.45 12.72
N PHE A 8 -16.62 3.53 12.02
CA PHE A 8 -17.49 2.51 12.61
C PHE A 8 -16.78 1.18 12.88
N SER A 9 -15.46 1.10 12.68
CA SER A 9 -14.68 -0.10 13.00
C SER A 9 -14.29 -0.07 14.47
N GLU A 10 -14.60 -1.15 15.20
CA GLU A 10 -14.24 -1.30 16.62
C GLU A 10 -12.83 -1.89 16.82
N THR A 11 -12.11 -2.21 15.73
CA THR A 11 -10.81 -2.88 15.83
C THR A 11 -9.68 -1.90 16.08
N LYS A 12 -8.72 -2.29 16.94
CA LYS A 12 -7.52 -1.50 17.22
C LYS A 12 -6.63 -1.31 15.98
N PHE A 13 -6.44 -2.40 15.23
CA PHE A 13 -5.65 -2.43 14.01
C PHE A 13 -6.56 -2.44 12.79
N ILE A 14 -6.11 -1.77 11.74
CA ILE A 14 -6.83 -1.69 10.48
C ILE A 14 -5.90 -1.95 9.30
N LEU A 15 -6.48 -2.52 8.26
CA LEU A 15 -5.98 -2.50 6.90
C LEU A 15 -7.10 -2.10 5.95
N ILE A 16 -6.77 -1.52 4.81
CA ILE A 16 -7.74 -1.11 3.79
C ILE A 16 -7.29 -1.73 2.48
N ALA A 17 -8.13 -2.57 1.89
CA ALA A 17 -7.84 -3.29 0.66
C ALA A 17 -9.07 -3.33 -0.26
N ASP A 18 -8.83 -3.47 -1.56
CA ASP A 18 -9.89 -3.78 -2.53
C ASP A 18 -10.46 -5.19 -2.29
N TYR A 19 -11.72 -5.41 -2.68
CA TYR A 19 -12.45 -6.66 -2.43
C TYR A 19 -11.86 -7.90 -3.12
N GLU A 20 -11.05 -7.70 -4.16
CA GLU A 20 -10.39 -8.75 -4.95
C GLU A 20 -9.04 -9.20 -4.34
N HIS A 21 -8.58 -8.50 -3.30
CA HIS A 21 -7.33 -8.87 -2.64
C HIS A 21 -7.52 -10.04 -1.68
N MET A 22 -6.56 -10.95 -1.77
CA MET A 22 -6.41 -12.13 -0.93
C MET A 22 -5.10 -12.02 -0.14
N PHE A 23 -4.97 -12.81 0.93
CA PHE A 23 -3.81 -12.77 1.81
C PHE A 23 -3.15 -14.14 1.92
N SER A 24 -1.83 -14.17 2.11
CA SER A 24 -1.09 -15.40 2.42
C SER A 24 -1.68 -16.09 3.67
N ASP A 25 -1.50 -17.41 3.77
CA ASP A 25 -1.98 -18.19 4.92
C ASP A 25 -1.45 -17.61 6.25
N GLY A 26 -2.32 -17.59 7.26
CA GLY A 26 -1.99 -17.08 8.59
C GLY A 26 -1.80 -15.56 8.70
N PHE A 27 -2.07 -14.78 7.65
CA PHE A 27 -1.83 -13.33 7.63
C PHE A 27 -2.37 -12.59 8.86
N GLU A 28 -3.64 -12.78 9.21
CA GLU A 28 -4.25 -12.09 10.37
C GLU A 28 -3.47 -12.39 11.64
N GLN A 29 -3.25 -13.66 11.95
CA GLN A 29 -2.66 -14.07 13.21
C GLN A 29 -1.19 -13.62 13.31
N GLY A 30 -0.42 -13.75 12.23
CA GLY A 30 0.98 -13.35 12.22
C GLY A 30 1.15 -11.83 12.24
N VAL A 31 0.40 -11.10 11.42
CA VAL A 31 0.49 -9.63 11.39
C VAL A 31 -0.05 -8.99 12.67
N ARG A 32 -1.08 -9.56 13.29
CA ARG A 32 -1.56 -9.08 14.60
C ARG A 32 -0.49 -9.21 15.68
N LYS A 33 0.24 -10.33 15.75
CA LYS A 33 1.37 -10.49 16.71
C LYS A 33 2.45 -9.42 16.50
N VAL A 34 2.78 -9.14 15.23
CA VAL A 34 3.73 -8.07 14.89
C VAL A 34 3.18 -6.69 15.29
N ALA A 35 1.90 -6.42 15.03
CA ALA A 35 1.24 -5.17 15.38
C ALA A 35 1.16 -4.92 16.89
N GLU A 36 0.85 -5.94 17.68
CA GLU A 36 0.82 -5.88 19.14
C GLU A 36 2.18 -5.48 19.72
N THR A 37 3.28 -5.85 19.06
CA THR A 37 4.63 -5.49 19.48
C THR A 37 5.07 -4.13 18.92
N VAL A 38 5.07 -3.98 17.59
CA VAL A 38 5.66 -2.85 16.89
C VAL A 38 4.83 -1.57 17.07
N LEU A 39 3.50 -1.66 16.95
CA LEU A 39 2.63 -0.47 17.05
C LEU A 39 2.39 -0.05 18.50
N SER A 40 2.60 -0.95 19.47
CA SER A 40 2.59 -0.59 20.89
C SER A 40 3.89 0.11 21.29
N ALA A 41 5.04 -0.28 20.71
CA ALA A 41 6.33 0.37 20.94
C ALA A 41 6.42 1.74 20.24
N ASP A 42 5.92 1.84 19.00
CA ASP A 42 5.89 3.08 18.25
C ASP A 42 4.58 3.16 17.41
N PRO A 43 3.58 3.96 17.85
CA PRO A 43 2.30 4.08 17.16
C PRO A 43 2.41 4.80 15.80
N LYS A 44 3.58 5.35 15.46
CA LYS A 44 3.86 5.95 14.15
C LYS A 44 4.49 4.97 13.16
N GLN A 45 4.57 3.68 13.47
CA GLN A 45 4.94 2.66 12.50
C GLN A 45 3.74 2.26 11.62
N LEU A 46 4.03 1.91 10.38
CA LEU A 46 3.10 1.34 9.42
C LEU A 46 3.66 -0.01 8.98
N LEU A 47 2.93 -1.08 9.25
CA LEU A 47 3.34 -2.43 8.92
C LEU A 47 3.09 -2.70 7.44
N VAL A 48 4.08 -2.42 6.61
CA VAL A 48 3.99 -2.56 5.15
C VAL A 48 4.16 -4.03 4.77
N TYR A 49 3.38 -4.48 3.79
CA TYR A 49 3.51 -5.80 3.20
C TYR A 49 3.61 -5.74 1.67
N ARG A 50 4.22 -6.79 1.10
CA ARG A 50 4.35 -6.92 -0.35
C ARG A 50 3.00 -7.37 -0.94
N ILE A 51 2.79 -6.98 -2.19
CA ILE A 51 1.58 -7.24 -2.95
C ILE A 51 1.94 -7.79 -4.33
N PHE A 52 1.23 -8.83 -4.77
CA PHE A 52 1.50 -9.56 -6.00
C PHE A 52 0.24 -9.73 -6.86
N GLU A 53 0.43 -9.90 -8.16
CA GLU A 53 -0.62 -10.40 -9.07
C GLU A 53 -0.28 -11.84 -9.45
N VAL A 54 -1.27 -12.70 -9.40
CA VAL A 54 -1.17 -14.12 -9.72
C VAL A 54 -1.96 -14.37 -11.00
N ASN A 55 -1.38 -15.12 -11.93
CA ASN A 55 -2.04 -15.48 -13.18
C ASN A 55 -3.34 -16.24 -12.89
N GLU A 56 -4.42 -15.93 -13.63
CA GLU A 56 -5.74 -16.58 -13.48
C GLU A 56 -5.66 -18.08 -13.79
N ASN A 57 -4.70 -18.48 -14.63
CA ASN A 57 -4.45 -19.87 -14.99
C ASN A 57 -3.57 -20.62 -13.97
N ALA A 58 -3.13 -19.97 -12.89
CA ALA A 58 -2.36 -20.65 -11.86
C ALA A 58 -3.25 -21.70 -11.16
N THR A 59 -2.71 -22.91 -11.00
CA THR A 59 -3.45 -24.04 -10.41
C THR A 59 -3.67 -23.91 -8.90
N SER A 60 -2.91 -23.02 -8.25
CA SER A 60 -3.00 -22.77 -6.80
C SER A 60 -2.68 -21.32 -6.48
N ALA A 61 -3.16 -20.86 -5.32
CA ALA A 61 -2.81 -19.57 -4.76
C ALA A 61 -1.49 -19.65 -3.96
N PRO A 62 -0.68 -18.58 -3.93
CA PRO A 62 0.53 -18.54 -3.12
C PRO A 62 0.19 -18.47 -1.63
N GLN A 63 0.20 -19.63 -0.97
CA GLN A 63 -0.09 -19.74 0.46
C GLN A 63 1.00 -19.10 1.35
N ASN A 64 2.26 -19.19 0.93
CA ASN A 64 3.41 -18.70 1.69
C ASN A 64 4.54 -18.23 0.75
N ARG A 65 5.62 -17.67 1.33
CA ARG A 65 6.74 -17.12 0.56
C ARG A 65 7.45 -18.16 -0.31
N THR A 66 7.52 -19.41 0.13
CA THR A 66 8.13 -20.51 -0.64
C THR A 66 7.34 -20.77 -1.92
N VAL A 67 6.04 -20.97 -1.80
CA VAL A 67 5.15 -21.17 -2.97
C VAL A 67 5.17 -19.94 -3.87
N LEU A 68 5.11 -18.74 -3.30
CA LEU A 68 5.22 -17.49 -4.05
C LEU A 68 6.54 -17.40 -4.83
N SER A 69 7.66 -17.77 -4.21
CA SER A 69 8.98 -17.78 -4.85
C SER A 69 9.02 -18.71 -6.06
N GLU A 70 8.44 -19.91 -5.95
CA GLU A 70 8.32 -20.83 -7.07
C GLU A 70 7.45 -20.26 -8.20
N MET A 71 6.31 -19.65 -7.86
CA MET A 71 5.42 -19.02 -8.83
C MET A 71 6.08 -17.85 -9.55
N LEU A 72 6.87 -17.03 -8.84
CA LEU A 72 7.68 -15.96 -9.44
C LEU A 72 8.71 -16.54 -10.43
N ASN A 73 9.39 -17.63 -10.07
CA ASN A 73 10.34 -18.31 -10.95
C ASN A 73 9.67 -18.88 -12.19
N ARG A 74 8.45 -19.42 -12.07
CA ARG A 74 7.63 -19.91 -13.18
C ARG A 74 6.92 -18.80 -13.98
N LYS A 75 7.06 -17.52 -13.58
CA LYS A 75 6.35 -16.37 -14.16
C LYS A 75 4.82 -16.48 -14.06
N GLU A 76 4.34 -17.22 -13.07
CA GLU A 76 2.91 -17.34 -12.71
C GLU A 76 2.48 -16.22 -11.76
N ALA A 77 3.41 -15.52 -11.14
CA ALA A 77 3.16 -14.35 -10.33
C ALA A 77 4.08 -13.18 -10.75
N ILE A 78 3.64 -11.96 -10.49
CA ILE A 78 4.45 -10.74 -10.64
C ILE A 78 4.25 -9.80 -9.46
N VAL A 79 5.17 -8.86 -9.25
CA VAL A 79 4.94 -7.75 -8.32
C VAL A 79 3.76 -6.92 -8.83
N PHE A 80 2.86 -6.55 -7.93
CA PHE A 80 1.59 -5.93 -8.30
C PHE A 80 1.75 -4.68 -9.17
N HIS A 81 0.98 -4.64 -10.24
CA HIS A 81 0.98 -3.62 -11.29
C HIS A 81 2.33 -3.45 -12.00
N SER A 82 3.31 -4.35 -11.86
CA SER A 82 4.61 -4.18 -12.51
C SER A 82 4.51 -4.21 -14.04
N ALA A 83 3.49 -4.87 -14.60
CA ALA A 83 3.25 -4.99 -16.03
C ALA A 83 2.80 -3.68 -16.70
N TYR A 84 2.18 -2.73 -15.98
CA TYR A 84 1.67 -1.49 -16.60
C TYR A 84 1.85 -0.22 -15.76
N TYR A 85 2.13 -0.34 -14.46
CA TYR A 85 2.44 0.78 -13.57
C TYR A 85 3.68 0.50 -12.72
N SER A 86 4.78 0.22 -13.43
CA SER A 86 6.08 -0.12 -12.82
C SER A 86 6.51 0.93 -11.79
N GLY A 87 6.95 0.45 -10.63
CA GLY A 87 7.47 1.28 -9.54
C GLY A 87 6.44 1.82 -8.54
N ALA A 88 5.13 1.78 -8.82
CA ALA A 88 4.11 2.34 -7.92
C ALA A 88 3.86 1.51 -6.64
N HIS A 89 4.09 0.19 -6.69
CA HIS A 89 4.00 -0.71 -5.53
C HIS A 89 5.31 -1.44 -5.23
N ALA A 90 6.37 -1.22 -6.03
CA ALA A 90 7.64 -1.91 -5.86
C ALA A 90 8.28 -1.59 -4.50
N ILE A 91 8.72 -2.61 -3.79
CA ILE A 91 9.50 -2.53 -2.55
C ILE A 91 10.86 -3.16 -2.83
N ALA A 92 11.95 -2.45 -2.56
CA ALA A 92 13.30 -2.96 -2.81
C ALA A 92 13.61 -4.22 -1.99
N GLY A 93 14.53 -5.05 -2.45
CA GLY A 93 14.98 -6.26 -1.73
C GLY A 93 14.01 -7.44 -1.79
N LEU A 94 13.43 -7.71 -2.95
CA LEU A 94 12.49 -8.83 -3.12
C LEU A 94 13.18 -10.17 -2.92
N ASN A 95 14.35 -10.37 -3.52
CA ASN A 95 15.06 -11.66 -3.47
C ASN A 95 15.50 -11.99 -2.04
N GLU A 96 16.02 -10.99 -1.33
CA GLU A 96 16.42 -11.09 0.07
C GLU A 96 15.22 -11.42 0.95
N TRP A 97 14.07 -10.77 0.71
CA TRP A 97 12.83 -11.04 1.44
C TRP A 97 12.25 -12.43 1.15
N LEU A 98 12.44 -12.98 -0.06
CA LEU A 98 11.95 -14.33 -0.41
C LEU A 98 12.75 -15.43 0.30
N VAL A 99 14.03 -15.20 0.59
CA VAL A 99 14.93 -16.17 1.23
C VAL A 99 15.19 -15.87 2.72
N GLU A 100 14.57 -14.83 3.28
CA GLU A 100 14.75 -14.42 4.66
C GLU A 100 14.12 -15.44 5.62
N ASN A 101 14.95 -16.11 6.43
CA ASN A 101 14.54 -17.11 7.42
C ASN A 101 13.86 -16.52 8.67
N GLN A 102 13.79 -15.18 8.79
CA GLN A 102 13.14 -14.53 9.92
C GLN A 102 11.62 -14.73 9.84
N LEU A 103 11.12 -15.65 10.68
CA LEU A 103 9.69 -15.90 10.88
C LEU A 103 9.14 -14.90 11.90
N GLY A 104 7.97 -14.34 11.61
CA GLY A 104 7.28 -13.39 12.48
C GLY A 104 8.10 -12.16 12.90
N GLY A 105 7.99 -11.06 12.15
CA GLY A 105 8.60 -9.80 12.55
C GLY A 105 8.65 -8.74 11.45
N ILE A 106 9.57 -7.79 11.64
CA ILE A 106 9.91 -6.75 10.67
C ILE A 106 11.25 -7.10 10.03
N SER A 107 11.30 -7.05 8.71
CA SER A 107 12.53 -7.15 7.93
C SER A 107 13.48 -6.01 8.29
N GLN A 108 14.78 -6.29 8.36
CA GLN A 108 15.79 -5.30 8.74
C GLN A 108 15.95 -4.15 7.72
N LYS A 109 15.30 -4.27 6.56
CA LYS A 109 15.38 -3.28 5.48
C LYS A 109 14.60 -2.02 5.82
N GLN A 110 15.32 -0.92 6.00
CA GLN A 110 14.70 0.40 6.14
C GLN A 110 14.01 0.84 4.85
N MET A 111 12.81 1.40 5.00
CA MET A 111 12.00 1.90 3.90
C MET A 111 11.80 3.41 4.06
N SER A 112 12.10 4.16 3.01
CA SER A 112 11.95 5.62 2.97
C SER A 112 10.85 6.05 2.01
N TYR A 113 10.10 7.09 2.36
CA TYR A 113 9.21 7.78 1.44
C TYR A 113 10.02 8.56 0.39
N ASN A 114 10.42 7.89 -0.70
CA ASN A 114 11.27 8.50 -1.74
C ASN A 114 10.56 8.72 -3.09
N ARG A 115 9.28 8.35 -3.18
CA ARG A 115 8.49 8.36 -4.43
C ARG A 115 7.11 8.93 -4.16
N TYR A 116 6.73 9.94 -4.94
CA TYR A 116 5.42 10.59 -4.78
C TYR A 116 4.26 9.71 -5.25
N ASN A 117 4.50 8.78 -6.16
CA ASN A 117 3.50 7.88 -6.72
C ASN A 117 3.45 6.52 -6.01
N TRP A 118 4.18 6.37 -4.91
CA TRP A 118 4.30 5.08 -4.23
C TRP A 118 3.13 4.85 -3.28
N GLU A 119 2.51 3.68 -3.42
CA GLU A 119 1.30 3.30 -2.70
C GLU A 119 1.47 1.92 -2.03
N PRO A 120 2.34 1.82 -1.00
CA PRO A 120 2.43 0.61 -0.21
C PRO A 120 1.11 0.35 0.52
N GLN A 121 0.76 -0.94 0.63
CA GLN A 121 -0.31 -1.41 1.50
C GLN A 121 0.25 -1.71 2.88
N PHE A 122 -0.52 -1.45 3.93
CA PHE A 122 -0.04 -1.55 5.30
C PHE A 122 -1.15 -1.86 6.30
N VAL A 123 -0.73 -2.38 7.46
CA VAL A 123 -1.53 -2.43 8.69
C VAL A 123 -1.08 -1.29 9.62
N SER A 124 -2.01 -0.66 10.32
CA SER A 124 -1.76 0.46 11.23
C SER A 124 -2.78 0.50 12.37
N LEU A 125 -2.61 1.43 13.32
CA LEU A 125 -3.67 1.76 14.28
C LEU A 125 -4.85 2.44 13.56
N ALA A 126 -6.07 2.23 14.05
CA ALA A 126 -7.27 2.89 13.50
C ALA A 126 -7.22 4.44 13.56
N SER A 127 -6.38 4.98 14.45
CA SER A 127 -6.24 6.41 14.76
C SER A 127 -5.38 7.21 13.76
N ILE A 128 -4.84 6.59 12.71
CA ILE A 128 -4.12 7.34 11.67
C ILE A 128 -5.02 8.42 11.02
N PRO A 129 -4.45 9.45 10.35
CA PRO A 129 -5.25 10.43 9.59
C PRO A 129 -6.28 9.79 8.64
N LEU A 130 -7.42 10.44 8.46
CA LEU A 130 -8.46 10.01 7.51
C LEU A 130 -8.00 10.23 6.07
N HIS A 131 -8.62 9.52 5.12
CA HIS A 131 -8.44 9.86 3.71
C HIS A 131 -8.98 11.26 3.46
N ASP A 132 -8.27 12.05 2.66
CA ASP A 132 -8.74 13.36 2.24
C ASP A 132 -9.83 13.21 1.17
N GLU A 133 -11.08 13.44 1.57
CA GLU A 133 -12.26 13.28 0.72
C GLU A 133 -12.38 14.35 -0.38
N LEU A 134 -11.51 15.36 -0.40
CA LEU A 134 -11.41 16.28 -1.53
C LEU A 134 -10.79 15.63 -2.77
N PHE A 135 -9.96 14.59 -2.59
CA PHE A 135 -9.36 13.89 -3.72
C PHE A 135 -10.41 13.06 -4.45
N PRO A 136 -10.62 13.30 -5.75
CA PRO A 136 -11.61 12.56 -6.50
C PRO A 136 -11.08 11.18 -6.89
N TYR A 137 -11.95 10.18 -6.82
CA TYR A 137 -11.74 8.90 -7.49
C TYR A 137 -11.57 9.10 -9.01
N GLN A 138 -10.63 8.50 -9.74
CA GLN A 138 -9.52 7.60 -9.40
C GLN A 138 -8.16 8.31 -9.53
N ILE A 139 -8.00 9.51 -8.95
CA ILE A 139 -6.74 10.26 -9.06
C ILE A 139 -6.16 10.47 -7.67
N ARG A 140 -5.20 9.61 -7.30
CA ARG A 140 -4.43 9.69 -6.04
C ARG A 140 -5.31 9.68 -4.78
N ASP A 141 -6.53 9.15 -4.88
CA ASP A 141 -7.49 9.08 -3.77
C ASP A 141 -7.05 8.09 -2.67
N ASN A 142 -6.14 7.16 -2.98
CA ASN A 142 -5.48 6.29 -2.00
C ASN A 142 -4.07 6.81 -1.64
N THR A 143 -3.33 7.33 -2.62
CA THR A 143 -1.99 7.89 -2.43
C THR A 143 -1.97 9.10 -1.48
N CYS A 144 -3.05 9.91 -1.44
CA CYS A 144 -3.13 11.10 -0.59
C CYS A 144 -2.91 10.79 0.91
N LEU A 145 -3.43 9.65 1.39
CA LEU A 145 -3.21 9.22 2.77
C LEU A 145 -1.73 8.92 3.03
N ARG A 146 -1.01 8.33 2.06
CA ARG A 146 0.43 8.03 2.21
C ARG A 146 1.26 9.31 2.30
N TRP A 147 0.90 10.34 1.52
CA TRP A 147 1.53 11.65 1.64
C TRP A 147 1.30 12.25 3.03
N GLU A 148 0.08 12.20 3.53
CA GLU A 148 -0.23 12.75 4.86
C GLU A 148 0.46 11.96 5.97
N LEU A 149 0.51 10.64 5.89
CA LEU A 149 1.24 9.79 6.83
C LEU A 149 2.73 10.13 6.87
N CYS A 150 3.37 10.33 5.72
CA CYS A 150 4.76 10.80 5.68
C CYS A 150 4.89 12.14 6.43
N ARG A 151 4.01 13.10 6.11
CA ARG A 151 4.04 14.44 6.71
C ARG A 151 3.78 14.40 8.21
N ALA A 152 2.94 13.49 8.68
CA ALA A 152 2.68 13.26 10.10
C ALA A 152 3.82 12.50 10.82
N GLY A 153 4.91 12.14 10.12
CA GLY A 153 6.09 11.49 10.67
C GLY A 153 5.95 9.99 10.86
N TYR A 154 5.03 9.34 10.15
CA TYR A 154 4.93 7.88 10.14
C TYR A 154 6.12 7.26 9.40
N LYS A 155 6.48 6.05 9.81
CA LYS A 155 7.59 5.27 9.26
C LYS A 155 7.11 3.91 8.79
N PHE A 156 7.78 3.37 7.78
CA PHE A 156 7.46 2.06 7.24
C PHE A 156 8.28 0.96 7.91
N ALA A 157 7.59 -0.12 8.28
CA ALA A 157 8.16 -1.33 8.81
C ALA A 157 7.70 -2.51 7.92
N LEU A 158 8.61 -3.08 7.12
CA LEU A 158 8.28 -4.17 6.22
C LEU A 158 8.08 -5.47 7.00
N ILE A 159 6.92 -6.11 6.90
CA ILE A 159 6.73 -7.43 7.51
C ILE A 159 7.52 -8.51 6.75
N SER A 160 8.14 -9.43 7.49
CA SER A 160 9.06 -10.42 6.92
C SER A 160 8.35 -11.56 6.19
N GLU A 161 7.15 -11.95 6.62
CA GLU A 161 6.58 -13.24 6.21
C GLU A 161 5.33 -13.14 5.33
N HIS A 162 4.43 -12.23 5.66
CA HIS A 162 3.12 -12.20 5.01
C HIS A 162 3.05 -11.21 3.85
N PHE A 163 2.12 -11.50 2.94
CA PHE A 163 1.88 -10.69 1.75
C PHE A 163 0.42 -10.76 1.35
N MET A 164 0.05 -9.87 0.43
CA MET A 164 -1.25 -9.80 -0.20
C MET A 164 -1.09 -10.18 -1.68
N TYR A 165 -2.14 -10.71 -2.29
CA TYR A 165 -2.14 -11.01 -3.71
C TYR A 165 -3.51 -10.79 -4.35
N HIS A 166 -3.55 -10.72 -5.67
CA HIS A 166 -4.75 -10.55 -6.49
C HIS A 166 -4.72 -11.59 -7.62
N HIS A 167 -5.86 -12.23 -7.90
CA HIS A 167 -6.00 -13.13 -9.06
C HIS A 167 -6.29 -12.31 -10.32
N GLY A 168 -5.45 -12.46 -11.34
CA GLY A 168 -5.49 -11.66 -12.55
C GLY A 168 -4.28 -10.73 -12.65
N ILE A 169 -3.55 -10.85 -13.75
CA ILE A 169 -2.49 -9.91 -14.10
C ILE A 169 -3.12 -8.81 -14.95
N LYS A 170 -3.25 -7.61 -14.38
CA LYS A 170 -3.81 -6.46 -15.11
C LYS A 170 -2.84 -6.03 -16.20
N ARG A 171 -3.37 -5.82 -17.41
CA ARG A 171 -2.60 -5.42 -18.60
C ARG A 171 -2.97 -4.02 -19.06
N ALA A 172 -2.01 -3.34 -19.67
CA ALA A 172 -2.24 -2.07 -20.34
C ALA A 172 -3.24 -2.22 -21.50
N GLY A 173 -4.03 -1.17 -21.75
CA GLY A 173 -5.02 -1.12 -22.84
C GLY A 173 -6.34 -1.82 -22.54
N SER A 174 -6.52 -2.41 -21.36
CA SER A 174 -7.80 -3.01 -20.97
C SER A 174 -8.94 -1.99 -20.96
N ALA A 175 -10.18 -2.46 -21.19
CA ALA A 175 -11.37 -1.62 -21.13
C ALA A 175 -11.48 -0.86 -19.80
N THR A 176 -11.18 -1.55 -18.69
CA THR A 176 -11.13 -0.98 -17.34
C THR A 176 -10.12 0.16 -17.24
N GLN A 177 -8.92 0.02 -17.83
CA GLN A 177 -7.92 1.09 -17.83
C GLN A 177 -8.36 2.29 -18.67
N ASN A 178 -9.02 2.07 -19.80
CA ASN A 178 -9.53 3.15 -20.65
C ASN A 178 -10.65 3.93 -19.96
N TYR A 179 -11.56 3.22 -19.27
CA TYR A 179 -12.58 3.83 -18.45
C TYR A 179 -11.98 4.66 -17.30
N ALA A 180 -10.99 4.10 -16.59
CA ALA A 180 -10.23 4.82 -15.57
C ALA A 180 -9.66 6.15 -16.10
N LYS A 181 -8.99 6.13 -17.26
CA LYS A 181 -8.47 7.35 -17.90
C LYS A 181 -9.57 8.36 -18.22
N GLN A 182 -10.75 7.92 -18.64
CA GLN A 182 -11.89 8.82 -18.89
C GLN A 182 -12.37 9.50 -17.60
N VAL A 183 -12.55 8.74 -16.52
CA VAL A 183 -12.91 9.26 -15.20
C VAL A 183 -11.86 10.26 -14.71
N GLN A 184 -10.57 9.95 -14.87
CA GLN A 184 -9.47 10.84 -14.49
C GLN A 184 -9.51 12.16 -15.28
N ARG A 185 -9.85 12.15 -16.58
CA ARG A 185 -10.01 13.39 -17.36
C ARG A 185 -11.14 14.26 -16.81
N ILE A 186 -12.29 13.66 -16.50
CA ILE A 186 -13.45 14.36 -15.94
C ILE A 186 -13.09 15.01 -14.59
N ASN A 187 -12.34 14.30 -13.76
CA ASN A 187 -12.02 14.72 -12.40
C ASN A 187 -10.77 15.62 -12.29
N GLY A 188 -10.06 15.89 -13.39
CA GLY A 188 -8.79 16.64 -13.38
C GLY A 188 -8.87 18.00 -12.69
N LYS A 189 -9.91 18.80 -12.95
CA LYS A 189 -10.09 20.12 -12.29
C LYS A 189 -10.28 19.99 -10.78
N ARG A 190 -11.08 19.00 -10.35
CA ARG A 190 -11.33 18.72 -8.91
C ARG A 190 -10.05 18.27 -8.23
N PHE A 191 -9.29 17.38 -8.88
CA PHE A 191 -8.01 16.90 -8.39
C PHE A 191 -7.01 18.03 -8.18
N TRP A 192 -6.84 18.93 -9.15
CA TRP A 192 -5.89 20.05 -9.00
C TRP A 192 -6.25 20.95 -7.82
N ARG A 193 -7.54 21.25 -7.62
CA ARG A 193 -8.00 22.01 -6.45
C ARG A 193 -7.69 21.26 -5.15
N ALA A 194 -8.00 19.98 -5.08
CA ALA A 194 -7.71 19.14 -3.91
C ALA A 194 -6.21 19.10 -3.60
N LEU A 195 -5.36 18.95 -4.61
CA LEU A 195 -3.91 18.90 -4.47
C LEU A 195 -3.33 20.21 -3.90
N GLN A 196 -3.84 21.38 -4.31
CA GLN A 196 -3.38 22.66 -3.78
C GLN A 196 -3.78 22.84 -2.32
N VAL A 197 -5.04 22.56 -2.00
CA VAL A 197 -5.56 22.62 -0.62
C VAL A 197 -4.79 21.66 0.29
N PHE A 198 -4.53 20.44 -0.19
CA PHE A 198 -3.74 19.44 0.52
C PHE A 198 -2.34 19.93 0.83
N LYS A 199 -1.61 20.47 -0.17
CA LYS A 199 -0.25 21.00 0.02
C LYS A 199 -0.22 22.13 1.06
N GLN A 200 -1.16 23.07 0.98
CA GLN A 200 -1.26 24.17 1.95
C GLN A 200 -1.54 23.62 3.36
N ARG A 201 -2.48 22.68 3.50
CA ARG A 201 -2.78 22.02 4.78
C ARG A 201 -1.55 21.30 5.34
N MET A 202 -0.85 20.52 4.54
CA MET A 202 0.33 19.77 4.97
C MET A 202 1.48 20.69 5.38
N ASN A 203 1.71 21.79 4.67
CA ASN A 203 2.73 22.78 5.04
C ASN A 203 2.39 23.51 6.35
N ARG A 204 1.10 23.76 6.59
CA ARG A 204 0.65 24.36 7.85
C ARG A 204 0.73 23.40 9.04
N LEU A 205 0.29 22.15 8.86
CA LEU A 205 0.22 21.16 9.95
C LEU A 205 1.57 20.50 10.24
N TYR A 206 2.40 20.32 9.21
CA TYR A 206 3.63 19.54 9.26
C TYR A 206 4.79 20.25 8.54
N PRO A 207 5.21 21.44 8.99
CA PRO A 207 6.27 22.22 8.31
C PRO A 207 7.61 21.46 8.28
N GLU A 208 7.97 20.78 9.37
CA GLU A 208 9.28 20.14 9.54
C GLU A 208 9.55 18.97 8.58
N THR A 209 8.51 18.30 8.10
CA THR A 209 8.65 17.14 7.20
C THR A 209 8.57 17.52 5.72
N GLN A 210 8.51 18.82 5.40
CA GLN A 210 8.33 19.28 4.02
C GLN A 210 9.49 18.85 3.11
N SER A 211 10.73 18.84 3.61
CA SER A 211 11.93 18.48 2.86
C SER A 211 12.19 16.97 2.83
N SER A 212 11.72 16.23 3.83
CA SER A 212 11.97 14.78 3.97
C SER A 212 10.90 13.91 3.30
N CYS A 213 9.74 14.48 2.95
CA CYS A 213 8.64 13.78 2.31
C CYS A 213 8.51 14.09 0.82
N PRO A 214 8.05 13.14 -0.01
CA PRO A 214 7.82 13.37 -1.42
C PRO A 214 6.81 14.48 -1.64
N THR A 215 7.11 15.41 -2.55
CA THR A 215 6.17 16.43 -2.99
C THR A 215 4.99 15.78 -3.73
N PRO A 216 3.73 15.97 -3.27
CA PRO A 216 2.55 15.48 -3.98
C PRO A 216 2.45 16.01 -5.41
N LYS A 217 2.15 15.13 -6.37
CA LYS A 217 2.02 15.44 -7.81
C LYS A 217 0.88 14.63 -8.44
N ALA A 218 0.48 15.03 -9.65
CA ALA A 218 -0.40 14.26 -10.52
C ALA A 218 0.20 12.88 -10.83
#